data_AF-A0A622TXC7-F1
#
_entry.id   AF-A0A622TXC7-F1
#
_cell.length_a   1.000
_cell.length_b   1.000
_cell.length_c   1.000
_cell.angle_alpha   90.00
_cell.angle_beta   90.00
_cell.angle_gamma   90.00
#
_symmetry.space_group_name_H-M   'P 1'
#
loop_
_entity.id
_entity.type
_entity.pdbx_description
1 polymer ?
#
loop_
_entity_poly.entity_id
_entity_poly.type
_entity_poly.pdbx_seq_one_letter_code
_entity_poly.pdbx_strand_id
1 'polypeptide(L)'
;MMKPISAAILNIRGADPGTATIGNGATNLSKDIIRVANIAYNISQVEQKSGFLLVTGEKGFNKSACLHMLGQQISRVFSGKHLYPGVFISKDAASEFEKTISTHYKTLSGHIDLQQYTNDVNCGAAVGIVARQQENLILDEITLSAFKKVYITGHGACRH
;
A
#
# COMPACT_ATOMS: atom_id res chain seq x y z
N MET A 1 -5.07 3.74 -36.98
CA MET A 1 -3.99 4.71 -36.64
C MET A 1 -4.22 5.20 -35.22
N MET A 2 -3.42 4.74 -34.25
CA MET A 2 -3.45 5.23 -32.87
C MET A 2 -2.88 6.64 -32.82
N LYS A 3 -3.64 7.61 -32.27
CA LYS A 3 -3.15 8.97 -32.03
C LYS A 3 -2.02 8.92 -30.99
N PRO A 4 -0.92 9.66 -31.17
CA PRO A 4 0.12 9.74 -30.17
C PRO A 4 -0.46 10.37 -28.90
N ILE A 5 -0.22 9.72 -27.76
CA ILE A 5 -0.50 10.28 -26.45
C ILE A 5 0.31 11.57 -26.36
N SER A 6 -0.41 12.70 -26.29
CA SER A 6 0.13 14.06 -26.24
C SER A 6 1.30 14.13 -25.25
N ALA A 7 2.40 14.72 -25.71
CA ALA A 7 3.67 14.91 -25.00
C ALA A 7 3.57 15.70 -23.68
N ALA A 8 2.36 16.03 -23.23
CA ALA A 8 2.09 16.68 -21.95
C ALA A 8 2.05 15.72 -20.74
N ILE A 9 2.11 14.39 -20.93
CA ILE A 9 1.96 13.41 -19.83
C ILE A 9 3.28 13.06 -19.13
N LEU A 10 4.44 13.37 -19.72
CA LEU A 10 5.71 12.81 -19.23
C LEU A 10 6.70 13.89 -18.76
N ASN A 11 6.45 14.47 -17.60
CA ASN A 11 7.48 15.13 -16.79
C ASN A 11 7.46 14.65 -15.32
N ILE A 12 7.19 13.34 -15.12
CA ILE A 12 7.33 12.70 -13.79
C ILE A 12 8.79 12.25 -13.56
N ARG A 13 9.60 12.16 -14.63
CA ARG A 13 11.04 11.88 -14.52
C ARG A 13 11.79 13.20 -14.33
N GLY A 14 11.96 13.61 -13.07
CA GLY A 14 12.77 14.77 -12.70
C GLY A 14 12.09 15.79 -11.77
N ALA A 15 10.85 15.54 -11.36
CA ALA A 15 10.19 16.39 -10.37
C ALA A 15 10.72 16.05 -8.97
N ASP A 16 11.33 17.04 -8.30
CA ASP A 16 11.66 16.94 -6.88
C ASP A 16 10.42 16.57 -6.07
N PRO A 17 10.56 15.76 -5.00
CA PRO A 17 9.43 15.35 -4.16
C PRO A 17 8.60 16.58 -3.74
N GLY A 18 7.33 16.62 -4.16
CA GLY A 18 6.38 17.68 -3.77
C GLY A 18 6.01 18.72 -4.84
N THR A 19 6.51 18.63 -6.08
CA THR A 19 6.26 19.67 -7.11
C THR A 19 5.23 19.31 -8.20
N ALA A 20 4.75 18.06 -8.24
CA ALA A 20 3.81 17.63 -9.28
C ALA A 20 2.38 18.17 -9.00
N THR A 21 1.96 19.17 -9.78
CA THR A 21 0.60 19.77 -9.67
C THR A 21 -0.28 19.35 -10.86
N ILE A 22 -1.53 18.98 -10.61
CA ILE A 22 -2.49 18.49 -11.62
C ILE A 22 -3.10 19.67 -12.39
N GLY A 23 -2.87 19.72 -13.71
CA GLY A 23 -3.62 20.61 -14.61
C GLY A 23 -5.06 20.12 -14.81
N ASN A 24 -6.03 21.04 -14.78
CA ASN A 24 -7.48 20.79 -14.83
C ASN A 24 -8.03 20.05 -16.08
N GLY A 25 -7.18 19.58 -17.01
CA GLY A 25 -7.56 18.88 -18.25
C GLY A 25 -7.28 17.38 -18.28
N ALA A 26 -6.85 16.76 -17.18
CA ALA A 26 -6.45 15.36 -17.12
C ALA A 26 -7.65 14.39 -17.33
N THR A 27 -7.54 13.48 -18.31
CA THR A 27 -8.48 12.34 -18.49
C THR A 27 -8.48 11.45 -17.25
N ASN A 28 -9.57 10.72 -16.96
CA ASN A 28 -9.65 9.87 -15.76
C ASN A 28 -8.48 8.88 -15.65
N LEU A 29 -8.06 8.30 -16.78
CA LEU A 29 -6.90 7.41 -16.86
C LEU A 29 -5.60 8.10 -16.38
N SER A 30 -5.39 9.36 -16.76
CA SER A 30 -4.21 10.12 -16.31
C SER A 30 -4.27 10.48 -14.82
N LYS A 31 -5.47 10.70 -14.27
CA LYS A 31 -5.65 10.94 -12.82
C LYS A 31 -5.34 9.69 -12.01
N ASP A 32 -5.75 8.51 -12.47
CA ASP A 32 -5.50 7.25 -11.77
C ASP A 32 -4.02 6.87 -11.80
N ILE A 33 -3.35 7.07 -12.93
CA ILE A 33 -1.89 6.87 -13.06
C ILE A 33 -1.11 7.78 -12.09
N ILE A 34 -1.51 9.05 -11.96
CA ILE A 34 -0.88 9.99 -11.01
C ILE A 34 -1.10 9.53 -9.56
N ARG A 35 -2.29 9.06 -9.21
CA ARG A 35 -2.58 8.57 -7.85
C ARG A 35 -1.76 7.32 -7.50
N VAL A 36 -1.58 6.42 -8.45
CA VAL A 36 -0.74 5.21 -8.28
C VAL A 36 0.73 5.60 -8.13
N ALA A 37 1.23 6.51 -8.96
CA ALA A 37 2.58 7.05 -8.84
C ALA A 37 2.79 7.69 -7.46
N ASN A 38 1.80 8.44 -6.96
CA ASN A 38 1.89 9.07 -5.64
C ASN A 38 2.05 8.07 -4.51
N ILE A 39 1.36 6.92 -4.58
CA ILE A 39 1.55 5.83 -3.61
C ILE A 39 2.91 5.17 -3.84
N ALA A 40 3.28 4.80 -5.06
CA ALA A 40 4.55 4.11 -5.34
C ALA A 40 5.78 4.90 -4.87
N TYR A 41 5.76 6.23 -5.01
CA TYR A 41 6.83 7.13 -4.59
C TYR A 41 6.65 7.71 -3.18
N ASN A 42 5.58 7.33 -2.47
CA ASN A 42 5.25 7.83 -1.14
C ASN A 42 5.16 9.38 -1.05
N ILE A 43 4.59 10.01 -2.09
CA ILE A 43 4.43 11.48 -2.21
C ILE A 43 2.97 11.93 -2.08
N SER A 44 2.07 11.02 -1.68
CA SER A 44 0.64 11.31 -1.59
C SER A 44 0.33 12.35 -0.51
N GLN A 45 -0.28 13.47 -0.93
CA GLN A 45 -0.82 14.55 -0.09
C GLN A 45 -2.26 14.27 0.38
N VAL A 46 -2.80 13.07 0.11
CA VAL A 46 -4.21 12.76 0.37
C VAL A 46 -4.41 12.45 1.85
N GLU A 47 -5.07 13.36 2.56
CA GLU A 47 -5.43 13.18 3.97
C GLU A 47 -6.55 12.14 4.12
N GLN A 48 -6.26 10.84 3.93
CA GLN A 48 -7.22 9.78 4.23
C GLN A 48 -6.59 8.53 4.82
N LYS A 49 -6.49 8.50 6.15
CA LYS A 49 -6.56 7.26 6.94
C LYS A 49 -7.94 7.16 7.60
N SER A 50 -8.95 6.72 6.86
CA SER A 50 -10.31 6.54 7.41
C SER A 50 -10.56 5.14 7.98
N GLY A 51 -9.53 4.31 8.19
CA GLY A 51 -9.68 2.97 8.73
C GLY A 51 -8.36 2.25 8.98
N PHE A 52 -8.44 1.07 9.58
CA PHE A 52 -7.29 0.21 9.91
C PHE A 52 -7.61 -1.28 9.71
N LEU A 53 -6.58 -2.11 9.60
CA LEU A 53 -6.69 -3.57 9.62
C LEU A 53 -6.45 -4.08 11.05
N LEU A 54 -7.45 -4.60 11.74
CA LEU A 54 -7.27 -5.28 13.03
C LEU A 54 -6.72 -6.68 12.80
N VAL A 55 -5.53 -6.94 13.35
CA VAL A 55 -4.84 -8.21 13.29
C VAL A 55 -5.03 -8.95 14.61
N THR A 56 -5.88 -9.98 14.59
CA THR A 56 -6.26 -10.72 15.81
C THR A 56 -5.37 -11.93 16.09
N GLY A 57 -4.37 -12.18 15.24
CA GLY A 57 -3.40 -13.26 15.45
C GLY A 57 -2.33 -12.85 16.47
N GLU A 58 -2.07 -13.71 17.45
CA GLU A 58 -0.98 -13.49 18.42
C GLU A 58 0.38 -13.99 17.91
N LYS A 59 0.37 -14.94 16.96
CA LYS A 59 1.55 -15.61 16.43
C LYS A 59 1.28 -16.30 15.09
N GLY A 60 2.36 -16.76 14.44
CA GLY A 60 2.27 -17.57 13.23
C GLY A 60 2.23 -16.72 11.96
N PHE A 61 2.88 -15.57 12.00
CA PHE A 61 3.08 -14.67 10.89
C PHE A 61 4.18 -15.20 9.97
N ASN A 62 3.92 -16.37 9.39
CA ASN A 62 4.78 -16.94 8.36
C ASN A 62 4.66 -16.18 7.03
N LYS A 63 5.55 -16.50 6.09
CA LYS A 63 5.59 -15.87 4.75
C LYS A 63 4.22 -15.79 4.07
N SER A 64 3.49 -16.89 4.01
CA SER A 64 2.18 -16.96 3.35
C SER A 64 1.12 -16.11 4.06
N ALA A 65 1.07 -16.20 5.40
CA ALA A 65 0.14 -15.42 6.20
C ALA A 65 0.35 -13.91 6.00
N CYS A 66 1.61 -13.47 6.02
CA CYS A 66 1.95 -12.07 5.78
C CYS A 66 1.57 -11.64 4.36
N LEU A 67 1.80 -12.48 3.35
CA LEU A 67 1.41 -12.17 1.97
C LEU A 67 -0.10 -11.95 1.83
N HIS A 68 -0.92 -12.77 2.48
CA HIS A 68 -2.37 -12.60 2.44
C HIS A 68 -2.80 -11.27 3.06
N MET A 69 -2.16 -10.86 4.16
CA MET A 69 -2.42 -9.57 4.80
C MET A 69 -2.00 -8.40 3.90
N LEU A 70 -0.79 -8.45 3.33
CA LEU A 70 -0.31 -7.42 2.38
C LEU A 70 -1.20 -7.39 1.11
N GLY A 71 -1.65 -8.55 0.65
CA GLY A 71 -2.49 -8.73 -0.54
C GLY A 71 -3.82 -8.00 -0.46
N GLN A 72 -4.42 -7.92 0.73
CA GLN A 72 -5.67 -7.17 0.95
C GLN A 72 -5.52 -5.67 0.61
N GLN A 73 -4.30 -5.14 0.66
CA GLN A 73 -4.02 -3.73 0.42
C GLN A 73 -3.61 -3.41 -1.03
N ILE A 74 -3.36 -4.42 -1.88
CA ILE A 74 -2.91 -4.22 -3.27
C ILE A 74 -3.89 -3.35 -4.07
N SER A 75 -5.19 -3.57 -3.89
CA SER A 75 -6.24 -2.77 -4.55
C SER A 75 -6.14 -1.27 -4.21
N ARG A 76 -5.61 -0.92 -3.03
CA ARG A 76 -5.42 0.47 -2.60
C ARG A 76 -4.25 1.11 -3.31
N VAL A 77 -3.15 0.38 -3.55
CA VAL A 77 -2.03 0.84 -4.38
C VAL A 77 -2.53 1.21 -5.77
N PHE A 78 -3.28 0.32 -6.40
CA PHE A 78 -3.82 0.53 -7.74
C PHE A 78 -4.94 1.57 -7.81
N SER A 79 -5.66 1.79 -6.71
CA SER A 79 -6.62 2.90 -6.57
C SER A 79 -5.95 4.23 -6.14
N GLY A 80 -4.64 4.21 -5.88
CA GLY A 80 -3.86 5.32 -5.34
C GLY A 80 -4.40 5.88 -4.02
N LYS A 81 -4.85 5.00 -3.12
CA LYS A 81 -5.30 5.31 -1.76
C LYS A 81 -4.23 4.92 -0.75
N HIS A 82 -4.09 5.69 0.33
CA HIS A 82 -3.18 5.34 1.43
C HIS A 82 -3.50 3.96 2.00
N LEU A 83 -2.46 3.20 2.31
CA LEU A 83 -2.59 1.93 3.00
C LEU A 83 -3.21 2.14 4.38
N TYR A 84 -3.97 1.17 4.83
CA TYR A 84 -4.43 1.12 6.20
C TYR A 84 -3.28 0.67 7.12
N PRO A 85 -3.13 1.29 8.30
CA PRO A 85 -2.26 0.72 9.32
C PRO A 85 -2.79 -0.65 9.75
N GLY A 86 -1.89 -1.57 10.06
CA GLY A 86 -2.19 -2.81 10.75
C GLY A 86 -2.15 -2.55 12.25
N VAL A 87 -3.24 -2.83 12.95
CA VAL A 87 -3.34 -2.72 14.41
C VAL A 87 -3.26 -4.12 14.98
N PHE A 88 -2.19 -4.39 15.70
CA PHE A 88 -1.90 -5.70 16.28
C PHE A 88 -2.31 -5.74 17.74
N ILE A 89 -2.84 -6.89 18.16
CA ILE A 89 -3.22 -7.13 19.56
C ILE A 89 -2.03 -7.16 20.53
N SER A 90 -0.80 -7.35 20.04
CA SER A 90 0.40 -7.32 20.87
C SER A 90 1.64 -6.86 20.11
N LYS A 91 2.63 -6.37 20.86
CA LYS A 91 3.94 -5.98 20.33
C LYS A 91 4.70 -7.16 19.71
N ASP A 92 4.55 -8.35 20.28
CA ASP A 92 5.18 -9.56 19.78
C ASP A 92 4.62 -9.95 18.41
N ALA A 93 3.29 -9.90 18.24
CA ALA A 93 2.63 -10.13 16.96
C ALA A 93 3.09 -9.14 15.89
N ALA A 94 3.12 -7.84 16.23
CA ALA A 94 3.61 -6.79 15.32
C ALA A 94 5.08 -7.02 14.93
N SER A 95 5.92 -7.41 15.89
CA SER A 95 7.36 -7.65 15.66
C SER A 95 7.61 -8.89 14.81
N GLU A 96 6.87 -9.98 15.04
CA GLU A 96 6.93 -11.20 14.22
C GLU A 96 6.54 -10.89 12.77
N PHE A 97 5.43 -10.20 12.58
CA PHE A 97 4.97 -9.76 11.26
C PHE A 97 5.99 -8.87 10.56
N GLU A 98 6.49 -7.83 11.25
CA GLU A 98 7.46 -6.88 10.72
C GLU A 98 8.76 -7.57 10.29
N LYS A 99 9.25 -8.53 11.09
CA LYS A 99 10.43 -9.34 10.76
C LYS A 99 10.21 -10.17 9.50
N THR A 100 9.05 -10.84 9.39
CA THR A 100 8.71 -11.67 8.23
C THR A 100 8.59 -10.81 6.96
N ILE A 101 7.89 -9.67 7.00
CA ILE A 101 7.75 -8.82 5.82
C ILE A 101 9.07 -8.17 5.41
N SER A 102 9.92 -7.82 6.37
CA SER A 102 11.26 -7.28 6.11
C SER A 102 12.15 -8.30 5.40
N THR A 103 12.06 -9.57 5.81
CA THR A 103 12.87 -10.66 5.24
C THR A 103 12.42 -11.05 3.83
N HIS A 104 11.11 -11.07 3.57
CA HIS A 104 10.56 -11.67 2.35
C HIS A 104 9.98 -10.69 1.33
N TYR A 105 9.53 -9.50 1.74
CA TYR A 105 8.67 -8.64 0.91
C TYR A 105 9.20 -7.22 0.75
N LYS A 106 9.88 -6.64 1.76
CA LYS A 106 10.47 -5.30 1.63
C LYS A 106 11.62 -5.23 0.62
N THR A 107 12.21 -6.38 0.27
CA THR A 107 13.25 -6.51 -0.75
C THR A 107 12.71 -6.61 -2.18
N LEU A 108 11.39 -6.78 -2.35
CA LEU A 108 10.77 -6.80 -3.67
C LEU A 108 10.83 -5.41 -4.33
N SER A 109 10.87 -5.40 -5.66
CA SER A 109 10.84 -4.15 -6.43
C SER A 109 9.65 -3.29 -6.02
N GLY A 110 9.90 -1.99 -5.91
CA GLY A 110 8.86 -0.98 -5.70
C GLY A 110 8.35 -0.33 -6.98
N HIS A 111 8.85 -0.78 -8.13
CA HIS A 111 8.65 -0.10 -9.39
C HIS A 111 7.39 -0.61 -10.09
N ILE A 112 6.38 0.26 -10.18
CA ILE A 112 5.18 0.00 -10.99
C ILE A 112 5.45 0.53 -12.39
N ASP A 113 5.30 -0.36 -13.39
CA ASP A 113 5.24 0.09 -14.77
C ASP A 113 3.87 0.72 -15.02
N LEU A 114 3.85 2.05 -15.01
CA LEU A 114 2.66 2.87 -15.23
C LEU A 114 2.11 2.75 -16.66
N GLN A 115 2.89 2.21 -17.62
CA GLN A 115 2.44 1.95 -18.99
C GLN A 115 1.79 0.56 -19.13
N GLN A 116 2.04 -0.36 -18.20
CA GLN A 116 1.51 -1.74 -18.21
C GLN A 116 0.70 -2.08 -16.95
N TYR A 117 -0.23 -1.19 -16.58
CA TYR A 117 -1.01 -1.27 -15.34
C TYR A 117 -1.75 -2.61 -15.07
N THR A 118 -2.01 -3.44 -16.08
CA THR A 118 -2.77 -4.70 -15.97
C THR A 118 -1.93 -5.97 -15.85
N ASN A 119 -0.60 -5.87 -15.68
CA ASN A 119 0.29 -7.03 -15.68
C ASN A 119 0.52 -7.60 -14.26
N ASP A 120 0.59 -8.93 -14.13
CA ASP A 120 0.95 -9.66 -12.90
C ASP A 120 2.28 -9.18 -12.29
N VAL A 121 3.19 -8.69 -13.13
CA VAL A 121 4.45 -8.06 -12.70
C VAL A 121 4.21 -6.87 -11.76
N ASN A 122 3.16 -6.08 -12.00
CA ASN A 122 2.80 -4.96 -11.15
C ASN A 122 2.19 -5.41 -9.82
N CYS A 123 1.58 -6.60 -9.74
CA CYS A 123 1.11 -7.16 -8.47
C CYS A 123 2.27 -7.47 -7.53
N GLY A 124 3.37 -8.06 -8.04
CA GLY A 124 4.59 -8.28 -7.26
C GLY A 124 5.21 -6.97 -6.76
N ALA A 125 5.25 -5.94 -7.61
CA ALA A 125 5.73 -4.63 -7.22
C ALA A 125 4.81 -3.93 -6.20
N ALA A 126 3.49 -4.10 -6.34
CA ALA A 126 2.52 -3.59 -5.38
C ALA A 126 2.71 -4.24 -4.00
N VAL A 127 3.00 -5.55 -3.92
CA VAL A 127 3.34 -6.20 -2.64
C VAL A 127 4.58 -5.56 -2.00
N GLY A 128 5.62 -5.26 -2.77
CA GLY A 128 6.81 -4.58 -2.28
C GLY A 128 6.55 -3.15 -1.80
N ILE A 129 5.64 -2.42 -2.47
CA ILE A 129 5.15 -1.10 -2.01
C ILE A 129 4.41 -1.25 -0.68
N VAL A 130 3.43 -2.16 -0.61
CA VAL A 130 2.64 -2.39 0.61
C VAL A 130 3.56 -2.75 1.76
N ALA A 131 4.48 -3.70 1.58
CA ALA A 131 5.39 -4.13 2.63
C ALA A 131 6.27 -2.98 3.17
N ARG A 132 6.82 -2.13 2.30
CA ARG A 132 7.70 -1.03 2.71
C ARG A 132 6.96 0.11 3.39
N GLN A 133 5.71 0.36 3.01
CA GLN A 133 4.88 1.44 3.53
C GLN A 133 3.92 0.99 4.64
N GLN A 134 3.91 -0.30 4.97
CA GLN A 134 3.04 -0.85 6.01
C GLN A 134 3.41 -0.25 7.36
N GLU A 135 2.45 0.45 7.95
CA GLU A 135 2.52 0.93 9.33
C GLU A 135 1.91 -0.12 10.26
N ASN A 136 2.63 -0.47 11.31
CA ASN A 136 2.19 -1.42 12.33
C ASN A 136 2.02 -0.67 13.65
N LEU A 137 0.79 -0.66 14.17
CA LEU A 137 0.39 -0.03 15.42
C LEU A 137 -0.01 -1.11 16.43
N ILE A 138 0.06 -0.78 17.71
CA ILE A 138 -0.37 -1.69 18.80
C ILE A 138 -1.74 -1.24 19.30
N LEU A 139 -2.66 -2.18 19.50
CA LEU A 139 -4.05 -1.90 19.90
C LEU A 139 -4.12 -1.07 21.19
N ASP A 140 -3.27 -1.39 22.16
CA ASP A 140 -3.21 -0.72 23.46
C ASP A 140 -2.60 0.70 23.38
N GLU A 141 -1.94 1.04 22.27
CA GLU A 141 -1.22 2.31 22.08
C GLU A 141 -1.99 3.30 21.20
N ILE A 142 -3.19 2.94 20.73
CA ILE A 142 -3.98 3.77 19.80
C ILE A 142 -5.32 4.22 20.37
N THR A 143 -5.80 5.35 19.86
CA THR A 143 -7.16 5.83 20.11
C THR A 143 -8.08 5.35 18.98
N LEU A 144 -8.91 4.33 19.24
CA LEU A 144 -9.79 3.72 18.23
C LEU A 144 -10.75 4.71 17.57
N SER A 145 -11.19 5.75 18.29
CA SER A 145 -12.10 6.79 17.75
C SER A 145 -11.46 7.66 16.66
N ALA A 146 -10.14 7.59 16.46
CA ALA A 146 -9.46 8.24 15.34
C ALA A 146 -9.78 7.58 13.99
N PHE A 147 -10.33 6.36 13.98
CA PHE A 147 -10.60 5.60 12.77
C PHE A 147 -12.11 5.48 12.49
N LYS A 148 -12.51 5.59 11.22
CA LYS A 148 -13.93 5.47 10.81
C LYS A 148 -14.34 4.04 10.44
N LYS A 149 -13.38 3.15 10.18
CA LYS A 149 -13.61 1.79 9.70
C LYS A 149 -12.61 0.82 10.30
N VAL A 150 -13.07 -0.38 10.63
CA VAL A 150 -12.23 -1.52 11.01
C VAL A 150 -12.42 -2.64 10.00
N TYR A 151 -11.32 -3.23 9.54
CA TYR A 151 -11.32 -4.47 8.78
C TYR A 151 -10.60 -5.52 9.60
N ILE A 152 -11.24 -6.65 9.86
CA ILE A 152 -10.67 -7.67 10.74
C ILE A 152 -10.00 -8.73 9.86
N THR A 153 -8.72 -9.00 10.10
CA THR A 153 -7.97 -10.05 9.42
C THR A 153 -7.62 -11.18 10.38
N GLY A 154 -8.24 -12.34 10.16
CA GLY A 154 -7.96 -13.58 10.89
C GLY A 154 -6.77 -14.31 10.25
N HIS A 155 -5.57 -13.77 10.42
CA HIS A 155 -4.33 -14.46 10.03
C HIS A 155 -3.44 -14.64 11.26
N GLY A 156 -3.19 -15.91 11.60
CA GLY A 156 -2.48 -16.34 12.80
C GLY A 156 -2.89 -17.77 13.14
N ALA A 157 -1.97 -18.56 13.68
CA ALA A 157 -2.31 -19.93 14.06
C ALA A 157 -3.17 -19.91 15.33
N CYS A 158 -4.45 -20.29 15.22
CA CYS A 158 -5.24 -20.69 16.37
C CYS A 158 -4.66 -22.03 16.86
N ARG A 159 -3.92 -22.02 17.98
CA ARG A 159 -3.67 -23.26 18.72
C ARG A 159 -4.81 -23.40 19.73
N HIS A 160 -5.61 -24.45 19.55
CA HIS A 160 -6.26 -25.14 20.66
C HIS A 160 -5.21 -25.75 21.60
#